data_AF-A0A2E3BZX2-F1
#
_entry.id   AF-A0A2E3BZX2-F1
#
_cell.length_a   1.000
_cell.length_b   1.000
_cell.length_c   1.000
_cell.angle_alpha   90.00
_cell.angle_beta   90.00
_cell.angle_gamma   90.00
#
_symmetry.space_group_name_H-M   'P 1'
#
loop_
_entity.id
_entity.type
_entity.pdbx_description
1 polymer ?
#
loop_
_entity_poly.entity_id
_entity_poly.type
_entity_poly.pdbx_seq_one_letter_code
_entity_poly.pdbx_strand_id
1 'polypeptide(L)'
;MNKTKNSSKKLVYNTSLLYDSIKSGNKKVEKECLDNKVIPDKNCLILYISNYNIEMVKFCKSLGIKINKNIIKDGFDEMNIFKIEKKPCYHNFVNKNGLLDMLSVLKENINETDTVEYIFSKLTSFHYNLYYQNILYNDMIKLLEFSGIKLTKKILITCITIGKTHFDPSKYNIIIDDDIKKACKEANYYPFEIEYNDDDILQILKDDNKVAINKLDKKKYKFNSQHLRQCFVSSNTFKTYKIITETYEPTKADFEYCFNSLKTFKLTKMKMLRDMYNKTKN
;
A
#
# COMPACT_ATOMS: atom_id res chain seq x y z
N MET A 1 -54.54 12.58 50.21
CA MET A 1 -53.23 12.85 49.56
C MET A 1 -52.62 11.54 49.12
N ASN A 2 -52.65 11.25 47.81
CA ASN A 2 -52.03 10.06 47.24
C ASN A 2 -50.50 10.20 47.27
N LYS A 3 -49.83 9.38 48.08
CA LYS A 3 -48.38 9.18 47.99
C LYS A 3 -48.11 8.32 46.76
N THR A 4 -47.80 8.95 45.62
CA THR A 4 -47.17 8.28 44.49
C THR A 4 -45.81 7.77 44.95
N LYS A 5 -45.70 6.46 45.16
CA LYS A 5 -44.42 5.76 45.27
C LYS A 5 -43.74 5.86 43.90
N ASN A 6 -42.83 6.83 43.75
CA ASN A 6 -41.82 6.77 42.70
C ASN A 6 -40.93 5.56 42.99
N SER A 7 -41.26 4.40 42.43
CA SER A 7 -40.33 3.30 42.33
C SER A 7 -39.29 3.68 41.27
N SER A 8 -38.24 4.38 41.67
CA SER A 8 -37.03 4.45 40.88
C SER A 8 -36.56 3.01 40.65
N LYS A 9 -36.74 2.49 39.44
CA LYS A 9 -36.20 1.18 39.05
C LYS A 9 -34.71 1.21 39.36
N LYS A 10 -34.28 0.44 40.35
CA LYS A 10 -32.86 0.26 40.68
C LYS A 10 -32.20 -0.32 39.43
N LEU A 11 -31.29 0.43 38.81
CA LEU A 11 -30.54 -0.07 37.65
C LEU A 11 -29.77 -1.32 38.09
N VAL A 12 -29.93 -2.41 37.33
CA VAL A 12 -29.17 -3.64 37.53
C VAL A 12 -27.92 -3.52 36.67
N TYR A 13 -26.78 -3.30 37.32
CA TYR A 13 -25.49 -3.27 36.64
C TYR A 13 -25.10 -4.68 36.22
N ASN A 14 -25.04 -4.91 34.91
CA ASN A 14 -24.65 -6.17 34.30
C ASN A 14 -23.93 -5.89 32.96
N THR A 15 -23.37 -6.93 32.34
CA THR A 15 -22.59 -6.79 31.11
C THR A 15 -23.40 -6.23 29.93
N SER A 16 -24.71 -6.49 29.86
CA SER A 16 -25.58 -5.91 28.83
C SER A 16 -25.68 -4.39 28.98
N LEU A 17 -25.91 -3.90 30.20
CA LEU A 17 -25.96 -2.47 30.48
C LEU A 17 -24.60 -1.81 30.21
N LEU A 18 -23.50 -2.48 30.57
CA LEU A 18 -22.15 -2.00 30.26
C LEU A 18 -21.97 -1.88 28.74
N TYR A 19 -22.30 -2.92 27.97
CA TYR A 19 -22.23 -2.90 26.51
C TYR A 19 -23.04 -1.74 25.91
N ASP A 20 -24.29 -1.57 26.32
CA ASP A 20 -25.17 -0.50 25.83
C ASP A 20 -24.63 0.88 26.20
N SER A 21 -24.02 1.03 27.38
CA SER A 21 -23.39 2.29 27.80
C SER A 21 -22.18 2.65 26.94
N ILE A 22 -21.35 1.67 26.57
CA ILE A 22 -20.20 1.87 25.68
C ILE A 22 -20.70 2.27 24.29
N LYS A 23 -21.67 1.50 23.76
CA LYS A 23 -22.27 1.73 22.43
C LYS A 23 -22.90 3.12 22.29
N SER A 24 -23.56 3.60 23.35
CA SER A 24 -24.18 4.93 23.38
C SER A 24 -23.23 6.06 23.78
N GLY A 25 -21.98 5.75 24.15
CA GLY A 25 -21.02 6.75 24.65
C GLY A 25 -21.34 7.30 26.04
N ASN A 26 -22.22 6.65 26.82
CA ASN A 26 -22.61 7.09 28.15
C ASN A 26 -21.55 6.74 29.21
N LYS A 27 -20.52 7.58 29.31
CA LYS A 27 -19.38 7.39 30.23
C LYS A 27 -19.75 7.33 31.71
N LYS A 28 -20.87 7.94 32.11
CA LYS A 28 -21.33 7.87 33.51
C LYS A 28 -21.80 6.46 33.86
N VAL A 29 -22.66 5.88 33.03
CA VAL A 29 -23.19 4.52 33.24
C VAL A 29 -22.08 3.47 33.05
N GLU A 30 -21.18 3.68 32.09
CA GLU A 30 -20.00 2.82 31.91
C GLU A 30 -19.16 2.77 33.19
N LYS A 31 -18.85 3.94 33.76
CA LYS A 31 -18.11 4.04 35.03
C LYS A 31 -18.86 3.38 36.19
N GLU A 32 -20.15 3.63 36.33
CA GLU A 32 -20.96 3.01 37.39
C GLU A 32 -20.99 1.48 37.27
N CYS A 33 -21.04 0.92 36.04
CA CYS A 33 -20.92 -0.52 35.83
C CYS A 33 -19.57 -1.07 36.31
N LEU A 34 -18.46 -0.41 35.93
CA LEU A 34 -17.11 -0.82 36.31
C LEU A 34 -16.87 -0.69 37.83
N ASP A 35 -17.35 0.38 38.46
CA ASP A 35 -17.28 0.61 39.91
C ASP A 35 -18.06 -0.49 40.67
N ASN A 36 -19.14 -1.02 40.08
CA ASN A 36 -19.89 -2.17 40.58
C ASN A 36 -19.28 -3.53 40.16
N LYS A 37 -18.03 -3.56 39.69
CA LYS A 37 -17.27 -4.76 39.31
C LYS A 37 -17.90 -5.57 38.19
N VAL A 38 -18.68 -4.95 37.30
CA VAL A 38 -19.15 -5.62 36.07
C VAL A 38 -17.94 -5.91 35.19
N ILE A 39 -17.77 -7.19 34.83
CA ILE A 39 -16.66 -7.65 33.98
C ILE A 39 -17.06 -7.44 32.51
N PRO A 40 -16.26 -6.68 31.73
CA PRO A 40 -16.46 -6.58 30.28
C PRO A 40 -16.33 -7.95 29.62
N ASP A 41 -17.16 -8.22 28.63
CA ASP A 41 -17.01 -9.41 27.78
C ASP A 41 -16.33 -9.08 26.44
N LYS A 42 -16.26 -10.07 25.55
CA LYS A 42 -15.71 -9.90 24.20
C LYS A 42 -16.42 -8.82 23.38
N ASN A 43 -17.73 -8.61 23.58
CA ASN A 43 -18.50 -7.64 22.80
C ASN A 43 -18.18 -6.22 23.29
N CYS A 44 -18.00 -6.05 24.60
CA CYS A 44 -17.49 -4.80 25.16
C CYS A 44 -16.09 -4.47 24.62
N LEU A 45 -15.20 -5.47 24.54
CA LEU A 45 -13.86 -5.31 23.98
C LEU A 45 -13.89 -4.89 22.50
N ILE A 46 -14.76 -5.48 21.68
CA ILE A 46 -14.96 -5.07 20.28
C ILE A 46 -15.29 -3.57 20.20
N LEU A 47 -16.23 -3.10 21.03
CA LEU A 47 -16.58 -1.68 21.08
C LEU A 47 -15.46 -0.79 21.62
N TYR A 48 -14.63 -1.29 22.53
CA TYR A 48 -13.46 -0.53 23.00
C TYR A 48 -12.39 -0.37 21.92
N ILE A 49 -12.20 -1.41 21.09
CA ILE A 49 -11.34 -1.32 19.91
C ILE A 49 -11.92 -0.29 18.93
N SER A 50 -13.19 -0.41 18.55
CA SER A 50 -13.82 0.46 17.54
C SER A 50 -13.87 1.94 17.94
N ASN A 51 -13.93 2.22 19.25
CA ASN A 51 -13.92 3.57 19.81
C ASN A 51 -12.52 4.12 20.13
N TYR A 52 -11.43 3.45 19.75
CA TYR A 52 -10.06 3.85 20.07
C TYR A 52 -9.76 3.96 21.58
N ASN A 53 -10.47 3.19 22.44
CA ASN A 53 -10.33 3.28 23.89
C ASN A 53 -9.19 2.36 24.40
N ILE A 54 -7.96 2.83 24.25
CA ILE A 54 -6.74 2.10 24.57
C ILE A 54 -6.69 1.57 26.00
N GLU A 55 -7.06 2.40 26.97
CA GLU A 55 -7.01 2.03 28.38
C GLU A 55 -7.98 0.91 28.71
N MET A 56 -9.18 0.93 28.13
CA MET A 56 -10.14 -0.17 28.33
C MET A 56 -9.75 -1.44 27.58
N VAL A 57 -9.08 -1.35 26.42
CA VAL A 57 -8.50 -2.53 25.76
C VAL A 57 -7.41 -3.17 26.63
N LYS A 58 -6.49 -2.37 27.19
CA LYS A 58 -5.46 -2.86 28.13
C LYS A 58 -6.08 -3.47 29.37
N PHE A 59 -7.12 -2.86 29.93
CA PHE A 59 -7.87 -3.40 31.06
C PHE A 59 -8.52 -4.75 30.73
N CYS A 60 -9.18 -4.88 29.57
CA CYS A 60 -9.72 -6.17 29.13
C CYS A 60 -8.63 -7.25 29.00
N LYS A 61 -7.44 -6.88 28.50
CA LYS A 61 -6.28 -7.80 28.44
C LYS A 61 -5.81 -8.21 29.84
N SER A 62 -5.75 -7.29 30.80
CA SER A 62 -5.33 -7.61 32.17
C SER A 62 -6.31 -8.52 32.91
N LEU A 63 -7.58 -8.53 32.50
CA LEU A 63 -8.59 -9.48 32.95
C LEU A 63 -8.49 -10.86 32.27
N GLY A 64 -7.54 -11.07 31.36
CA GLY A 64 -7.32 -12.33 30.66
C GLY A 64 -8.22 -12.58 29.46
N ILE A 65 -8.92 -11.55 28.95
CA ILE A 65 -9.74 -11.69 27.74
C ILE A 65 -8.82 -11.87 26.53
N LYS A 66 -8.83 -13.07 25.95
CA LYS A 66 -7.99 -13.39 24.78
C LYS A 66 -8.49 -12.66 23.54
N ILE A 67 -7.65 -11.82 22.95
CA ILE A 67 -7.90 -11.17 21.67
C ILE A 67 -7.57 -12.15 20.54
N ASN A 68 -8.59 -12.59 19.81
CA ASN A 68 -8.46 -13.50 18.67
C ASN A 68 -8.81 -12.80 17.35
N LYS A 69 -8.68 -13.54 16.25
CA LYS A 69 -8.96 -13.07 14.89
C LYS A 69 -10.33 -12.41 14.74
N ASN A 70 -11.38 -12.95 15.35
CA ASN A 70 -12.74 -12.43 15.19
C ASN A 70 -12.90 -11.11 15.94
N ILE A 71 -12.38 -11.00 17.17
CA ILE A 71 -12.42 -9.75 17.94
C ILE A 71 -11.71 -8.62 17.19
N ILE A 72 -10.55 -8.90 16.58
CA ILE A 72 -9.83 -7.91 15.77
C ILE A 72 -10.68 -7.50 14.57
N LYS A 73 -11.18 -8.46 13.80
CA LYS A 73 -11.98 -8.16 12.61
C LYS A 73 -13.23 -7.36 12.94
N ASP A 74 -14.04 -7.84 13.89
CA ASP A 74 -15.27 -7.21 14.32
C ASP A 74 -15.00 -5.79 14.88
N GLY A 75 -13.90 -5.61 15.62
CA GLY A 75 -13.47 -4.30 16.11
C GLY A 75 -13.14 -3.29 15.00
N PHE A 76 -12.46 -3.73 13.93
CA PHE A 76 -12.16 -2.89 12.77
C PHE A 76 -13.36 -2.72 11.82
N ASP A 77 -14.29 -3.67 11.78
CA ASP A 77 -15.56 -3.56 11.05
C ASP A 77 -16.45 -2.45 11.62
N GLU A 78 -16.53 -2.36 12.95
CA GLU A 78 -17.31 -1.35 13.69
C GLU A 78 -16.59 0.01 13.78
N MET A 79 -15.30 0.07 13.45
CA MET A 79 -14.48 1.28 13.60
C MET A 79 -14.79 2.29 12.49
N ASN A 80 -15.08 3.53 12.87
CA ASN A 80 -15.13 4.62 11.92
C ASN A 80 -13.72 5.16 11.65
N ILE A 81 -13.09 4.68 10.58
CA ILE A 81 -11.70 4.99 10.23
C ILE A 81 -11.60 6.33 9.48
N PHE A 82 -12.53 6.59 8.56
CA PHE A 82 -12.48 7.73 7.64
C PHE A 82 -13.62 8.71 7.87
N LYS A 83 -13.30 10.00 7.87
CA LYS A 83 -14.31 11.04 7.82
C LYS A 83 -14.75 11.21 6.37
N ILE A 84 -16.04 11.04 6.09
CA ILE A 84 -16.59 11.38 4.78
C ILE A 84 -16.62 12.90 4.68
N GLU A 85 -15.65 13.48 3.98
CA GLU A 85 -15.68 14.89 3.61
C GLU A 85 -16.38 15.05 2.25
N LYS A 86 -17.16 16.13 2.10
CA LYS A 86 -17.88 16.45 0.84
C LYS A 86 -16.95 16.71 -0.35
N LYS A 87 -15.63 16.83 -0.12
CA LYS A 87 -14.65 17.08 -1.19
C LYS A 87 -13.95 15.75 -1.56
N PRO A 88 -14.02 15.31 -2.83
CA PRO A 88 -13.62 13.97 -3.27
C PRO A 88 -12.10 13.71 -3.31
N CYS A 89 -11.29 14.58 -2.70
CA CYS A 89 -9.84 14.65 -2.94
C CYS A 89 -8.97 14.40 -1.69
N TYR A 90 -9.53 14.35 -0.49
CA TYR A 90 -8.75 14.11 0.73
C TYR A 90 -9.44 13.10 1.65
N HIS A 91 -8.72 12.01 1.95
CA HIS A 91 -9.10 11.06 2.97
C HIS A 91 -8.46 11.50 4.30
N ASN A 92 -9.27 12.06 5.18
CA ASN A 92 -8.82 12.36 6.54
C ASN A 92 -9.28 11.22 7.45
N PHE A 93 -8.31 10.63 8.16
CA PHE A 93 -8.61 9.74 9.28
C PHE A 93 -9.42 10.49 10.33
N VAL A 94 -10.46 9.85 10.87
CA VAL A 94 -11.24 10.44 11.99
C VAL A 94 -10.34 10.64 13.21
N ASN A 95 -9.45 9.67 13.48
CA ASN A 95 -8.50 9.73 14.59
C ASN A 95 -7.19 8.99 14.24
N LYS A 96 -6.30 9.64 13.48
CA LYS A 96 -5.03 9.01 13.03
C LYS A 96 -4.16 8.53 14.19
N ASN A 97 -4.02 9.34 15.24
CA ASN A 97 -3.17 9.00 16.39
C ASN A 97 -3.80 7.85 17.20
N GLY A 98 -5.11 7.90 17.45
CA GLY A 98 -5.81 6.79 18.12
C GLY A 98 -5.74 5.48 17.34
N LEU A 99 -5.79 5.54 16.00
CA LEU A 99 -5.60 4.37 15.15
C LEU A 99 -4.18 3.79 15.27
N LEU A 100 -3.15 4.65 15.21
CA LEU A 100 -1.74 4.26 15.40
C LEU A 100 -1.54 3.60 16.77
N ASP A 101 -2.08 4.19 17.84
CA ASP A 101 -1.98 3.66 19.20
C ASP A 101 -2.71 2.32 19.32
N MET A 102 -3.90 2.19 18.72
CA MET A 102 -4.68 0.96 18.75
C MET A 102 -3.97 -0.18 18.02
N LEU A 103 -3.43 0.10 16.83
CA LEU A 103 -2.61 -0.85 16.08
C LEU A 103 -1.38 -1.29 16.87
N SER A 104 -0.72 -0.36 17.56
CA SER A 104 0.46 -0.63 18.39
C SER A 104 0.11 -1.56 19.57
N VAL A 105 -1.01 -1.31 20.25
CA VAL A 105 -1.49 -2.13 21.39
C VAL A 105 -1.91 -3.53 20.96
N LEU A 106 -2.46 -3.65 19.75
CA LEU A 106 -2.92 -4.92 19.17
C LEU A 106 -1.83 -5.64 18.36
N LYS A 107 -0.63 -5.07 18.19
CA LYS A 107 0.44 -5.57 17.31
C LYS A 107 0.69 -7.08 17.44
N GLU A 108 0.92 -7.56 18.66
CA GLU A 108 1.19 -8.99 18.90
C GLU A 108 0.00 -9.85 18.46
N ASN A 109 -1.21 -9.45 18.86
CA ASN A 109 -2.44 -10.15 18.51
C ASN A 109 -2.68 -10.16 16.99
N ILE A 110 -2.38 -9.06 16.30
CA ILE A 110 -2.50 -8.93 14.84
C ILE A 110 -1.52 -9.85 14.12
N ASN A 111 -0.26 -9.89 14.58
CA ASN A 111 0.78 -10.72 13.98
C ASN A 111 0.53 -12.22 14.22
N GLU A 112 0.06 -12.60 15.42
CA GLU A 112 -0.21 -14.00 15.77
C GLU A 112 -1.47 -14.58 15.11
N THR A 113 -2.45 -13.72 14.78
CA THR A 113 -3.74 -14.18 14.22
C THR A 113 -3.88 -13.96 12.72
N ASP A 114 -2.82 -13.50 12.07
CA ASP A 114 -2.76 -13.28 10.62
C ASP A 114 -3.92 -12.41 10.11
N THR A 115 -4.08 -11.24 10.73
CA THR A 115 -5.14 -10.26 10.39
C THR A 115 -4.62 -9.03 9.65
N VAL A 116 -3.32 -8.96 9.36
CA VAL A 116 -2.68 -7.78 8.77
C VAL A 116 -3.32 -7.41 7.44
N GLU A 117 -3.51 -8.37 6.53
CA GLU A 117 -4.14 -8.14 5.22
C GLU A 117 -5.57 -7.66 5.34
N TYR A 118 -6.32 -8.18 6.31
CA TYR A 118 -7.70 -7.77 6.55
C TYR A 118 -7.74 -6.32 7.01
N ILE A 119 -6.92 -5.96 8.00
CA ILE A 119 -6.81 -4.59 8.50
C ILE A 119 -6.39 -3.66 7.36
N PHE A 120 -5.37 -4.05 6.60
CA PHE A 120 -4.91 -3.30 5.43
C PHE A 120 -6.05 -3.08 4.44
N SER A 121 -6.82 -4.11 4.10
CA SER A 121 -7.96 -3.99 3.17
C SER A 121 -9.03 -3.02 3.66
N LYS A 122 -9.29 -2.96 4.97
CA LYS A 122 -10.21 -1.98 5.59
C LYS A 122 -9.67 -0.57 5.54
N LEU A 123 -8.38 -0.42 5.80
CA LEU A 123 -7.68 0.86 5.69
C LEU A 123 -7.62 1.36 4.24
N THR A 124 -7.71 0.48 3.25
CA THR A 124 -7.71 0.87 1.84
C THR A 124 -9.09 0.87 1.19
N SER A 125 -10.16 0.40 1.82
CA SER A 125 -11.44 0.11 1.13
C SER A 125 -12.18 1.33 0.54
N PHE A 126 -11.79 2.55 0.91
CA PHE A 126 -12.39 3.77 0.37
C PHE A 126 -11.67 4.20 -0.91
N HIS A 127 -12.28 3.92 -2.06
CA HIS A 127 -11.73 4.21 -3.38
C HIS A 127 -12.66 5.12 -4.19
N TYR A 128 -12.63 6.42 -3.94
CA TYR A 128 -13.40 7.37 -4.75
C TYR A 128 -12.58 8.03 -5.86
N ASN A 129 -11.23 8.01 -5.79
CA ASN A 129 -10.40 8.66 -6.81
C ASN A 129 -9.09 7.91 -7.07
N LEU A 130 -8.94 7.38 -8.28
CA LEU A 130 -7.73 6.70 -8.76
C LEU A 130 -6.48 7.59 -8.69
N TYR A 131 -6.65 8.91 -8.77
CA TYR A 131 -5.53 9.87 -8.78
C TYR A 131 -4.73 9.88 -7.46
N TYR A 132 -5.39 9.60 -6.33
CA TYR A 132 -4.79 9.70 -4.99
C TYR A 132 -4.47 8.34 -4.36
N GLN A 133 -4.60 7.24 -5.12
CA GLN A 133 -4.34 5.88 -4.60
C GLN A 133 -2.90 5.73 -4.10
N ASN A 134 -1.91 6.28 -4.79
CA ASN A 134 -0.51 6.21 -4.35
C ASN A 134 -0.27 6.87 -2.99
N ILE A 135 -0.93 7.99 -2.68
CA ILE A 135 -0.81 8.67 -1.40
C ILE A 135 -1.44 7.80 -0.30
N LEU A 136 -2.67 7.33 -0.53
CA LEU A 136 -3.37 6.46 0.42
C LEU A 136 -2.55 5.21 0.75
N TYR A 137 -2.10 4.47 -0.26
CA TYR A 137 -1.36 3.22 -0.05
C TYR A 137 0.02 3.46 0.61
N ASN A 138 0.73 4.55 0.26
CA ASN A 138 1.94 4.96 0.96
C ASN A 138 1.68 5.26 2.44
N ASP A 139 0.62 6.01 2.73
CA ASP A 139 0.28 6.39 4.10
C ASP A 139 -0.16 5.17 4.92
N MET A 140 -0.84 4.19 4.31
CA MET A 140 -1.21 2.95 4.99
C MET A 140 0.02 2.10 5.31
N ILE A 141 0.99 2.01 4.39
CA ILE A 141 2.28 1.35 4.64
C ILE A 141 2.97 1.99 5.84
N LYS A 142 3.15 3.31 5.83
CA LYS A 142 3.80 4.06 6.93
C LYS A 142 3.06 3.89 8.25
N LEU A 143 1.72 3.88 8.24
CA LEU A 143 0.92 3.68 9.44
C LEU A 143 1.18 2.31 10.07
N LEU A 144 1.16 1.24 9.26
CA LEU A 144 1.45 -0.11 9.74
C LEU A 144 2.90 -0.25 10.24
N GLU A 145 3.86 0.35 9.53
CA GLU A 145 5.27 0.41 9.94
C GLU A 145 5.45 1.11 11.30
N PHE A 146 4.88 2.31 11.46
CA PHE A 146 4.97 3.06 12.72
C PHE A 146 4.27 2.34 13.87
N SER A 147 3.26 1.52 13.57
CA SER A 147 2.61 0.64 14.57
C SER A 147 3.45 -0.60 14.92
N GLY A 148 4.57 -0.82 14.23
CA GLY A 148 5.43 -1.99 14.36
C GLY A 148 4.81 -3.29 13.85
N ILE A 149 3.74 -3.22 13.04
CA ILE A 149 3.09 -4.39 12.43
C ILE A 149 3.92 -4.82 11.23
N LYS A 150 4.20 -6.13 11.12
CA LYS A 150 5.01 -6.64 10.01
C LYS A 150 4.18 -6.67 8.73
N LEU A 151 4.65 -5.95 7.70
CA LEU A 151 4.05 -6.01 6.37
C LEU A 151 4.25 -7.39 5.76
N THR A 152 3.25 -7.86 5.02
CA THR A 152 3.32 -9.12 4.28
C THR A 152 3.63 -8.88 2.81
N LYS A 153 4.14 -9.91 2.13
CA LYS A 153 4.40 -9.88 0.68
C LYS A 153 3.16 -9.44 -0.11
N LYS A 154 1.98 -9.94 0.29
CA LYS A 154 0.70 -9.64 -0.38
C LYS A 154 0.35 -8.15 -0.29
N ILE A 155 0.59 -7.52 0.87
CA ILE A 155 0.37 -6.07 1.03
C ILE A 155 1.30 -5.30 0.11
N LEU A 156 2.60 -5.63 0.06
CA LEU A 156 3.55 -4.95 -0.82
C LEU A 156 3.16 -5.05 -2.30
N ILE A 157 2.79 -6.25 -2.76
CA ILE A 157 2.31 -6.46 -4.14
C ILE A 157 1.07 -5.61 -4.42
N THR A 158 0.12 -5.54 -3.47
CA THR A 158 -1.09 -4.72 -3.61
C THR A 158 -0.73 -3.24 -3.74
N CYS A 159 0.21 -2.74 -2.92
CA CYS A 159 0.65 -1.35 -2.99
C CYS A 159 1.36 -1.01 -4.30
N ILE A 160 2.15 -1.94 -4.86
CA ILE A 160 2.82 -1.74 -6.15
C ILE A 160 1.79 -1.74 -7.29
N THR A 161 0.93 -2.75 -7.35
CA THR A 161 0.02 -2.97 -8.49
C THR A 161 -1.18 -2.03 -8.48
N ILE A 162 -1.89 -1.94 -7.36
CA ILE A 162 -3.09 -1.11 -7.22
C ILE A 162 -2.72 0.29 -6.75
N GLY A 163 -1.89 0.38 -5.71
CA GLY A 163 -1.46 1.67 -5.17
C GLY A 163 -0.53 2.45 -6.11
N LYS A 164 0.05 1.82 -7.14
CA LYS A 164 1.11 2.42 -7.98
C LYS A 164 2.23 3.04 -7.14
N THR A 165 2.54 2.37 -6.04
CA THR A 165 3.44 2.87 -5.02
C THR A 165 4.86 2.40 -5.30
N HIS A 166 5.81 3.33 -5.23
CA HIS A 166 7.23 3.08 -5.45
C HIS A 166 7.98 3.06 -4.12
N PHE A 167 8.32 1.89 -3.60
CA PHE A 167 9.18 1.69 -2.42
C PHE A 167 10.05 0.45 -2.59
N ASP A 168 11.09 0.32 -1.76
CA ASP A 168 11.99 -0.83 -1.74
C ASP A 168 11.49 -2.00 -0.87
N PRO A 169 11.03 -3.13 -1.46
CA PRO A 169 10.54 -4.28 -0.70
C PRO A 169 11.60 -4.88 0.22
N SER A 170 12.90 -4.75 -0.12
CA SER A 170 13.99 -5.31 0.69
C SER A 170 14.07 -4.65 2.07
N LYS A 171 13.58 -3.41 2.21
CA LYS A 171 13.50 -2.69 3.50
C LYS A 171 12.55 -3.36 4.50
N TYR A 172 11.69 -4.28 4.04
CA TYR A 172 10.71 -4.96 4.88
C TYR A 172 11.09 -6.40 5.23
N ASN A 173 12.36 -6.79 5.01
CA ASN A 173 12.82 -8.17 5.19
C ASN A 173 11.98 -9.19 4.40
N ILE A 174 11.51 -8.79 3.22
CA ILE A 174 10.77 -9.64 2.28
C ILE A 174 11.71 -9.98 1.11
N ILE A 175 11.80 -11.28 0.80
CA ILE A 175 12.59 -11.78 -0.33
C ILE A 175 11.95 -11.29 -1.64
N ILE A 176 12.77 -10.72 -2.53
CA ILE A 176 12.34 -10.29 -3.87
C ILE A 176 12.36 -11.50 -4.80
N ASP A 177 11.25 -12.21 -4.85
CA ASP A 177 11.02 -13.31 -5.79
C ASP A 177 10.28 -12.86 -7.06
N ASP A 178 9.92 -13.82 -7.91
CA ASP A 178 9.38 -13.55 -9.24
C ASP A 178 7.99 -12.87 -9.20
N ASP A 179 7.19 -13.06 -8.15
CA ASP A 179 5.89 -12.37 -8.03
C ASP A 179 6.08 -10.87 -7.80
N ILE A 180 7.02 -10.49 -6.93
CA ILE A 180 7.34 -9.07 -6.70
C ILE A 180 7.94 -8.46 -7.97
N LYS A 181 8.85 -9.18 -8.64
CA LYS A 181 9.42 -8.72 -9.92
C LYS A 181 8.34 -8.49 -10.96
N LYS A 182 7.39 -9.41 -11.09
CA LYS A 182 6.26 -9.29 -12.01
C LYS A 182 5.40 -8.07 -11.68
N ALA A 183 5.02 -7.89 -10.42
CA ALA A 183 4.25 -6.73 -9.98
C ALA A 183 4.97 -5.40 -10.28
N CYS A 184 6.28 -5.34 -10.02
CA CYS A 184 7.13 -4.20 -10.35
C CYS A 184 7.16 -3.92 -11.86
N LYS A 185 7.32 -4.96 -12.70
CA LYS A 185 7.33 -4.85 -14.17
C LYS A 185 5.99 -4.30 -14.70
N GLU A 186 4.88 -4.86 -14.24
CA GLU A 186 3.52 -4.44 -14.63
C GLU A 186 3.24 -2.98 -14.23
N ALA A 187 3.79 -2.53 -13.10
CA ALA A 187 3.68 -1.15 -12.63
C ALA A 187 4.70 -0.18 -13.27
N ASN A 188 5.52 -0.65 -14.22
CA ASN A 188 6.64 0.11 -14.79
C ASN A 188 7.59 0.69 -13.71
N TYR A 189 7.93 -0.14 -12.72
CA TYR A 189 8.71 0.22 -11.54
C TYR A 189 9.97 -0.68 -11.44
N TYR A 190 11.17 -0.09 -11.58
CA TYR A 190 12.46 -0.83 -11.67
C TYR A 190 13.54 -0.29 -10.72
N PRO A 191 13.44 -0.60 -9.43
CA PRO A 191 13.99 0.24 -8.37
C PRO A 191 15.14 -0.44 -7.63
N PHE A 192 15.37 -1.74 -7.83
CA PHE A 192 16.36 -2.54 -7.10
C PHE A 192 17.46 -3.03 -8.01
N GLU A 193 18.53 -3.54 -7.41
CA GLU A 193 19.71 -4.08 -8.09
C GLU A 193 19.45 -5.45 -8.73
N ILE A 194 18.27 -5.64 -9.32
CA ILE A 194 17.93 -6.88 -10.02
C ILE A 194 18.79 -6.97 -11.29
N GLU A 195 19.22 -8.18 -11.62
CA GLU A 195 19.73 -8.48 -12.96
C GLU A 195 18.58 -8.43 -13.95
N TYR A 196 18.75 -7.65 -15.02
CA TYR A 196 17.78 -7.54 -16.09
C TYR A 196 18.16 -8.53 -17.19
N ASN A 197 17.21 -9.33 -17.63
CA ASN A 197 17.37 -10.10 -18.87
C ASN A 197 16.87 -9.28 -20.07
N ASP A 198 17.10 -9.77 -21.28
CA ASP A 198 16.73 -9.04 -22.51
C ASP A 198 15.22 -8.70 -22.58
N ASP A 199 14.33 -9.60 -22.14
CA ASP A 199 12.89 -9.34 -22.11
C ASP A 199 12.54 -8.15 -21.19
N ASP A 200 13.22 -8.05 -20.06
CA ASP A 200 13.04 -6.95 -19.11
C ASP A 200 13.50 -5.63 -19.71
N ILE A 201 14.62 -5.63 -20.43
CA ILE A 201 15.12 -4.44 -21.13
C ILE A 201 14.15 -4.00 -22.23
N LEU A 202 13.64 -4.96 -23.01
CA LEU A 202 12.66 -4.67 -24.07
C LEU A 202 11.40 -4.01 -23.48
N GLN A 203 10.90 -4.51 -22.35
CA GLN A 203 9.75 -3.92 -21.68
C GLN A 203 10.06 -2.52 -21.10
N ILE A 204 11.23 -2.34 -20.45
CA ILE A 204 11.72 -1.04 -19.97
C ILE A 204 11.76 0.00 -21.10
N LEU A 205 12.28 -0.39 -22.27
CA LEU A 205 12.36 0.47 -23.45
C LEU A 205 10.98 0.70 -24.07
N LYS A 206 10.09 -0.29 -24.02
CA LYS A 206 8.71 -0.16 -24.49
C LYS A 206 7.96 0.92 -23.72
N ASP A 207 8.16 0.97 -22.41
CA ASP A 207 7.46 1.88 -21.48
C ASP A 207 8.20 3.21 -21.22
N ASP A 208 9.29 3.50 -21.95
CA ASP A 208 10.18 4.68 -21.79
C ASP A 208 10.60 4.96 -20.33
N ASN A 209 10.98 3.91 -19.59
CA ASN A 209 11.36 4.08 -18.18
C ASN A 209 12.78 4.66 -18.01
N LYS A 210 12.86 5.98 -17.98
CA LYS A 210 14.13 6.73 -17.86
C LYS A 210 14.94 6.37 -16.62
N VAL A 211 14.28 6.05 -15.51
CA VAL A 211 14.98 5.69 -14.25
C VAL A 211 15.68 4.35 -14.41
N ALA A 212 15.00 3.36 -14.97
CA ALA A 212 15.56 2.04 -15.26
C ALA A 212 16.71 2.14 -16.27
N ILE A 213 16.52 2.91 -17.35
CA ILE A 213 17.54 3.14 -18.39
C ILE A 213 18.82 3.73 -17.80
N ASN A 214 18.72 4.76 -16.95
CA ASN A 214 19.90 5.35 -16.31
C ASN A 214 20.62 4.37 -15.35
N LYS A 215 19.93 3.34 -14.83
CA LYS A 215 20.59 2.31 -14.02
C LYS A 215 21.35 1.30 -14.87
N LEU A 216 20.76 0.90 -16.01
CA LEU A 216 21.41 0.03 -16.98
C LEU A 216 22.71 0.65 -17.51
N ASP A 217 22.67 1.95 -17.80
CA ASP A 217 23.81 2.77 -18.18
C ASP A 217 24.95 2.68 -17.15
N LYS A 218 24.65 2.98 -15.88
CA LYS A 218 25.63 2.89 -14.77
C LYS A 218 26.25 1.49 -14.62
N LYS A 219 25.46 0.44 -14.86
CA LYS A 219 25.93 -0.95 -14.81
C LYS A 219 26.66 -1.39 -16.09
N LYS A 220 26.75 -0.53 -17.11
CA LYS A 220 27.31 -0.86 -18.43
C LYS A 220 26.69 -2.11 -19.04
N TYR A 221 25.36 -2.20 -19.00
CA TYR A 221 24.63 -3.30 -19.63
C TYR A 221 25.01 -3.42 -21.12
N LYS A 222 25.26 -4.64 -21.59
CA LYS A 222 25.57 -4.91 -23.00
C LYS A 222 24.27 -5.01 -23.79
N PHE A 223 23.92 -3.96 -24.52
CA PHE A 223 22.72 -3.97 -25.35
C PHE A 223 22.93 -4.78 -26.64
N ASN A 224 21.83 -5.01 -27.37
CA ASN A 224 21.81 -5.79 -28.60
C ASN A 224 20.90 -5.12 -29.64
N SER A 225 20.82 -5.73 -30.82
CA SER A 225 20.00 -5.29 -31.95
C SER A 225 18.53 -5.07 -31.60
N GLN A 226 17.92 -5.99 -30.84
CA GLN A 226 16.49 -5.90 -30.49
C GLN A 226 16.22 -4.70 -29.58
N HIS A 227 17.09 -4.42 -28.61
CA HIS A 227 16.98 -3.25 -27.75
C HIS A 227 17.06 -1.94 -28.54
N LEU A 228 18.00 -1.84 -29.49
CA LEU A 228 18.12 -0.67 -30.36
C LEU A 228 16.85 -0.43 -31.17
N ARG A 229 16.32 -1.48 -31.79
CA ARG A 229 15.09 -1.44 -32.60
C ARG A 229 13.89 -1.04 -31.74
N GLN A 230 13.75 -1.61 -30.55
CA GLN A 230 12.67 -1.27 -29.62
C GLN A 230 12.76 0.19 -29.17
N CYS A 231 13.95 0.69 -28.84
CA CYS A 231 14.19 2.09 -28.51
C CYS A 231 13.71 3.03 -29.62
N PHE A 232 13.98 2.68 -30.88
CA PHE A 232 13.53 3.45 -32.03
C PHE A 232 12.00 3.39 -32.22
N VAL A 233 11.40 2.19 -32.13
CA VAL A 233 9.95 1.99 -32.31
C VAL A 233 9.17 2.78 -31.26
N SER A 234 9.53 2.65 -29.98
CA SER A 234 8.92 3.36 -28.85
C SER A 234 9.15 4.87 -28.86
N SER A 235 10.01 5.39 -29.74
CA SER A 235 10.33 6.82 -29.80
C SER A 235 10.97 7.35 -28.51
N ASN A 236 11.81 6.54 -27.87
CA ASN A 236 12.53 6.96 -26.68
C ASN A 236 13.43 8.16 -26.97
N THR A 237 13.98 8.75 -25.92
CA THR A 237 14.85 9.92 -26.07
C THR A 237 16.14 9.59 -26.82
N PHE A 238 16.75 10.59 -27.48
CA PHE A 238 18.08 10.43 -28.07
C PHE A 238 19.16 10.08 -27.03
N LYS A 239 18.94 10.46 -25.76
CA LYS A 239 19.81 10.05 -24.64
C LYS A 239 19.76 8.53 -24.44
N THR A 240 18.56 7.94 -24.40
CA THR A 240 18.39 6.47 -24.31
C THR A 240 19.08 5.76 -25.47
N TYR A 241 18.93 6.29 -26.69
CA TYR A 241 19.63 5.75 -27.86
C TYR A 241 21.15 5.77 -27.69
N LYS A 242 21.72 6.90 -27.22
CA LYS A 242 23.15 7.00 -26.99
C LYS A 242 23.66 5.94 -26.01
N ILE A 243 22.97 5.78 -24.87
CA ILE A 243 23.27 4.75 -23.87
C ILE A 243 23.32 3.36 -24.51
N ILE A 244 22.35 3.03 -25.37
CA ILE A 244 22.35 1.74 -26.09
C ILE A 244 23.59 1.63 -26.99
N THR A 245 23.88 2.68 -27.75
CA THR A 245 25.00 2.65 -28.71
C THR A 245 26.39 2.79 -28.10
N GLU A 246 26.49 3.02 -26.78
CA GLU A 246 27.77 2.97 -26.05
C GLU A 246 28.27 1.54 -25.87
N THR A 247 27.37 0.55 -25.84
CA THR A 247 27.73 -0.86 -25.68
C THR A 247 27.30 -1.76 -26.84
N TYR A 248 26.59 -1.20 -27.83
CA TYR A 248 26.16 -1.90 -29.05
C TYR A 248 26.44 -1.07 -30.31
N GLU A 249 27.11 -1.67 -31.28
CA GLU A 249 27.35 -1.05 -32.59
C GLU A 249 26.18 -1.33 -33.54
N PRO A 250 25.46 -0.29 -34.05
CA PRO A 250 24.38 -0.48 -34.99
C PRO A 250 24.85 -1.16 -36.28
N THR A 251 24.05 -2.09 -36.79
CA THR A 251 24.31 -2.77 -38.07
C THR A 251 23.46 -2.21 -39.20
N LYS A 252 23.84 -2.50 -40.46
CA LYS A 252 23.02 -2.14 -41.64
C LYS A 252 21.59 -2.68 -41.53
N ALA A 253 21.42 -3.90 -41.02
CA ALA A 253 20.11 -4.50 -40.80
C ALA A 253 19.26 -3.71 -39.77
N ASP A 254 19.89 -3.12 -38.75
CA ASP A 254 19.18 -2.25 -37.79
C ASP A 254 18.71 -0.95 -38.42
N PHE A 255 19.58 -0.34 -39.25
CA PHE A 255 19.21 0.85 -40.01
C PHE A 255 18.02 0.57 -40.93
N GLU A 256 18.09 -0.49 -41.73
CA GLU A 256 17.02 -0.89 -42.65
C GLU A 256 15.71 -1.16 -41.88
N TYR A 257 15.78 -1.89 -40.76
CA TYR A 257 14.62 -2.13 -39.91
C TYR A 257 14.01 -0.82 -39.39
N CYS A 258 14.82 0.07 -38.83
CA CYS A 258 14.34 1.33 -38.24
C CYS A 258 13.79 2.26 -39.31
N PHE A 259 14.43 2.34 -40.48
CA PHE A 259 13.97 3.13 -41.61
C PHE A 259 12.60 2.63 -42.09
N ASN A 260 12.44 1.33 -42.29
CA ASN A 260 11.17 0.72 -42.70
C ASN A 260 10.09 0.80 -41.61
N SER A 261 10.46 0.92 -40.34
CA SER A 261 9.55 1.09 -39.20
C SER A 261 9.14 2.56 -38.95
N LEU A 262 9.60 3.51 -39.77
CA LEU A 262 9.34 4.93 -39.61
C LEU A 262 7.87 5.26 -39.98
N LYS A 263 6.99 5.25 -38.98
CA LYS A 263 5.57 5.66 -39.16
C LYS A 263 5.37 7.18 -39.22
N THR A 264 6.26 7.96 -38.62
CA THR A 264 6.16 9.43 -38.53
C THR A 264 7.54 10.08 -38.53
N PHE A 265 7.68 11.26 -39.16
CA PHE A 265 8.91 12.05 -39.21
C PHE A 265 9.13 12.85 -37.91
N LYS A 266 9.31 12.16 -36.78
CA LYS A 266 9.71 12.80 -35.52
C LYS A 266 11.20 13.14 -35.56
N LEU A 267 11.55 14.37 -35.16
CA LEU A 267 12.94 14.86 -35.12
C LEU A 267 13.90 13.89 -34.40
N THR A 268 13.48 13.35 -33.26
CA THR A 268 14.29 12.39 -32.48
C THR A 268 14.60 11.12 -33.29
N LYS A 269 13.62 10.56 -34.01
CA LYS A 269 13.82 9.38 -34.85
C LYS A 269 14.76 9.67 -36.03
N MET A 270 14.62 10.84 -36.65
CA MET A 270 15.53 11.27 -37.72
C MET A 270 16.97 11.42 -37.24
N LYS A 271 17.18 11.94 -36.02
CA LYS A 271 18.51 12.00 -35.40
C LYS A 271 19.09 10.61 -35.16
N MET A 272 18.30 9.67 -34.65
CA MET A 272 18.72 8.26 -34.47
C MET A 272 19.10 7.62 -35.81
N LEU A 273 18.24 7.71 -36.84
CA LEU A 273 18.50 7.15 -38.17
C LEU A 273 19.76 7.72 -38.81
N ARG A 274 19.97 9.04 -38.71
CA ARG A 274 21.18 9.69 -39.24
C ARG A 274 22.45 9.17 -38.55
N ASP A 275 22.41 9.00 -37.23
CA ASP A 275 23.55 8.46 -36.48
C ASP A 275 23.82 6.99 -36.84
N MET A 276 22.78 6.15 -36.92
CA MET A 276 22.90 4.75 -37.37
C MET A 276 23.48 4.66 -38.79
N TYR A 277 22.97 5.47 -39.72
CA TYR A 277 23.46 5.51 -41.10
C TYR A 277 24.95 5.85 -41.16
N ASN A 278 25.38 6.88 -40.42
CA ASN A 278 26.79 7.28 -40.40
C ASN A 278 27.70 6.18 -39.83
N LYS A 279 27.24 5.44 -38.82
CA LYS A 279 27.98 4.32 -38.22
C LYS A 279 28.05 3.09 -39.12
N THR A 280 27.04 2.86 -39.96
CA THR A 280 26.90 1.67 -40.82
C THR A 280 27.38 1.86 -42.26
N LYS A 281 27.73 3.10 -42.62
CA LYS A 281 28.25 3.46 -43.95
C LYS A 281 29.73 3.10 -44.13
N ASN A 282 30.47 3.05 -43.02
CA ASN A 282 31.87 2.63 -42.99
C ASN A 282 31.96 1.10 -42.90
#